data_AF-W4P919-F1
#
_entry.id   AF-W4P919-F1
#
_cell.length_a   1.000
_cell.length_b   1.000
_cell.length_c   1.000
_cell.angle_alpha   90.00
_cell.angle_beta   90.00
_cell.angle_gamma   90.00
#
_symmetry.space_group_name_H-M   'P 1'
#
loop_
_entity.id
_entity.type
_entity.pdbx_description
1 polymer ?
#
loop_
_entity_poly.entity_id
_entity_poly.type
_entity_poly.pdbx_seq_one_letter_code
_entity_poly.pdbx_strand_id
1 'polypeptide(L)'
;MKTNKFLVMAAMALGLGVFAACSDDDIAGGTTGKENLGSTYMSISLSMPFNGVTRANETDYNSIGKWAGQDEVKAIEVYVFNAAGDREAFETFPIGKFQVLTPASDQTVMIRPLKGIKVTPGEKKVYVVVNPTTESTNHLKNHIKIVDFQPAYQGILNLTSEGSKTITPKTAADKVARVEGNKDIILMTVKEVGTVDVQDGVTESTTLNSNTNRAKVEVKRAAARVMITTATNISLEIKGDNGLTQTVEDNYVLGKISDIKYVVGQGEKNLYFQQKADFKSPAYDVLSTQSSENAAKYDYSGLWKGYTDTGISGIPVPSKDLYNQTPETALNNISNNLKTALWGEFILPTTHEEGLDQANTKYRKGNTAYVLVRAKFTPQVVVKEDGTTYENYTFPADKDFFFR
;
A
#
# COMPACT_ATOMS: atom_id res chain seq x y z
N MET A 1 -4.50 30.36 -22.86
CA MET A 1 -3.91 29.80 -21.62
C MET A 1 -5.04 29.59 -20.62
N LYS A 2 -5.53 28.36 -20.46
CA LYS A 2 -6.58 28.02 -19.50
C LYS A 2 -5.94 27.55 -18.21
N THR A 3 -6.07 28.34 -17.16
CA THR A 3 -5.73 27.98 -15.79
C THR A 3 -6.74 26.96 -15.27
N ASN A 4 -6.32 25.69 -15.13
CA ASN A 4 -7.12 24.68 -14.44
C ASN A 4 -7.10 24.97 -12.93
N LYS A 5 -8.21 25.53 -12.45
CA LYS A 5 -8.47 25.75 -11.02
C LYS A 5 -8.83 24.41 -10.38
N PHE A 6 -7.97 23.89 -9.50
CA PHE A 6 -8.36 22.82 -8.59
C PHE A 6 -9.20 23.41 -7.45
N LEU A 7 -10.47 23.03 -7.40
CA LEU A 7 -11.36 23.27 -6.27
C LEU A 7 -10.99 22.31 -5.14
N VAL A 8 -10.16 22.79 -4.21
CA VAL A 8 -10.07 22.24 -2.86
C VAL A 8 -11.26 22.82 -2.09
N MET A 9 -12.28 22.02 -1.80
CA MET A 9 -13.33 22.44 -0.87
C MET A 9 -12.75 22.48 0.54
N ALA A 10 -12.32 23.68 0.94
CA ALA A 10 -12.10 24.03 2.33
C ALA A 10 -13.48 24.18 3.00
N ALA A 11 -13.92 23.15 3.71
CA ALA A 11 -15.03 23.30 4.64
C ALA A 11 -14.50 24.00 5.91
N MET A 12 -14.55 25.34 5.92
CA MET A 12 -14.42 26.12 7.15
C MET A 12 -15.69 25.91 7.99
N ALA A 13 -15.68 24.91 8.85
CA ALA A 13 -16.58 24.88 10.00
C ALA A 13 -15.92 25.67 11.14
N LEU A 14 -16.23 26.98 11.21
CA LEU A 14 -15.98 27.80 12.39
C LEU A 14 -16.93 27.35 13.50
N GLY A 15 -16.53 26.32 14.25
CA GLY A 15 -17.15 25.93 15.51
C GLY A 15 -16.29 26.40 16.68
N LEU A 16 -16.73 27.48 17.34
CA LEU A 16 -16.23 27.88 18.66
C LEU A 16 -16.56 26.76 19.65
N GLY A 17 -15.54 25.98 20.03
CA GLY A 17 -15.66 24.89 20.98
C GLY A 17 -14.29 24.53 21.54
N VAL A 18 -14.02 25.05 22.74
CA VAL A 18 -13.00 24.70 23.73
C VAL A 18 -11.86 23.79 23.25
N PHE A 19 -10.66 24.39 23.19
CA PHE A 19 -9.38 23.71 22.99
C PHE A 19 -9.11 22.71 24.12
N ALA A 20 -9.44 21.44 23.89
CA ALA A 20 -8.86 20.32 24.62
C ALA A 20 -8.04 19.50 23.61
N ALA A 21 -6.73 19.74 23.59
CA ALA A 21 -5.79 18.75 23.10
C ALA A 21 -5.61 17.75 24.24
N CYS A 22 -6.33 16.62 24.20
CA CYS A 22 -5.99 15.50 25.07
C CYS A 22 -4.61 15.00 24.61
N SER A 23 -3.59 15.27 25.40
CA SER A 23 -2.57 14.25 25.62
C SER A 23 -3.33 13.05 26.16
N ASP A 24 -3.56 12.02 25.33
CA ASP A 24 -4.06 10.75 25.84
C ASP A 24 -2.94 10.15 26.71
N ASP A 25 -2.94 10.57 27.97
CA ASP A 25 -2.30 9.90 29.10
C ASP A 25 -3.11 8.62 29.37
N ASP A 26 -2.99 7.65 28.47
CA ASP A 26 -3.36 6.26 28.72
C ASP A 26 -2.37 5.32 28.00
N ILE A 27 -1.07 5.61 28.17
CA ILE A 27 -0.04 4.58 28.11
C ILE A 27 0.17 4.09 29.53
N ALA A 28 -0.49 2.99 29.87
CA ALA A 28 -0.32 2.31 31.15
C ALA A 28 1.18 2.02 31.39
N GLY A 29 1.75 2.71 32.39
CA GLY A 29 3.11 2.45 32.88
C GLY A 29 4.17 3.49 32.47
N GLY A 30 3.96 4.76 32.80
CA GLY A 30 5.00 5.78 32.81
C GLY A 30 4.63 6.87 33.79
N THR A 31 5.52 7.18 34.74
CA THR A 31 5.34 8.15 35.81
C THR A 31 4.69 9.46 35.33
N THR A 32 3.61 9.83 36.00
CA THR A 32 3.04 11.18 36.18
C THR A 32 3.83 12.33 35.54
N GLY A 33 3.18 13.03 34.60
CA GLY A 33 3.30 14.47 34.34
C GLY A 33 4.67 15.11 34.58
N LYS A 34 5.55 15.04 33.59
CA LYS A 34 6.38 16.22 33.33
C LYS A 34 5.56 17.14 32.45
N GLU A 35 5.04 18.22 33.01
CA GLU A 35 4.66 19.38 32.20
C GLU A 35 5.81 19.66 31.23
N ASN A 36 5.50 19.87 29.95
CA ASN A 36 6.50 20.16 28.93
C ASN A 36 7.39 21.34 29.37
N LEU A 37 8.60 21.05 29.89
CA LEU A 37 9.59 22.01 30.41
C LEU A 37 10.23 22.88 29.31
N GLY A 38 9.73 22.78 28.07
CA GLY A 38 10.28 23.49 26.93
C GLY A 38 10.23 25.02 27.08
N SER A 39 11.33 25.68 26.77
CA SER A 39 11.43 27.15 26.71
C SER A 39 11.17 27.71 25.31
N THR A 40 11.05 26.84 24.31
CA THR A 40 10.98 27.20 22.89
C THR A 40 10.03 26.24 22.14
N TYR A 41 9.79 26.53 20.85
CA TYR A 41 8.94 25.71 19.99
C TYR A 41 9.70 25.22 18.77
N MET A 42 9.33 24.01 18.34
CA MET A 42 9.72 23.45 17.05
C MET A 42 8.49 23.09 16.21
N SER A 43 8.70 22.87 14.93
CA SER A 43 7.70 22.36 14.00
C SER A 43 8.31 21.28 13.11
N ILE A 44 7.45 20.60 12.36
CA ILE A 44 7.88 19.65 11.34
C ILE A 44 7.30 20.07 9.99
N SER A 45 8.00 19.68 8.93
CA SER A 45 7.43 19.65 7.58
C SER A 45 7.69 18.29 6.97
N LEU A 46 6.62 17.62 6.57
CA LEU A 46 6.66 16.32 5.92
C LEU A 46 6.68 16.51 4.42
N SER A 47 7.54 15.76 3.74
CA SER A 47 7.46 15.54 2.30
C SER A 47 7.03 14.09 2.07
N MET A 48 6.08 13.90 1.16
CA MET A 48 5.67 12.57 0.72
C MET A 48 5.65 12.49 -0.81
N PRO A 49 5.96 11.31 -1.39
CA PRO A 49 5.94 11.14 -2.84
C PRO A 49 4.53 11.38 -3.39
N PHE A 50 4.41 12.16 -4.47
CA PHE A 50 3.14 12.49 -5.10
C PHE A 50 2.50 11.29 -5.82
N ASN A 51 1.17 11.27 -5.85
CA ASN A 51 0.28 10.22 -6.37
C ASN A 51 0.35 9.98 -7.90
N GLY A 52 1.41 10.44 -8.57
CA GLY A 52 1.59 10.33 -10.01
C GLY A 52 2.85 9.56 -10.44
N VAL A 53 3.65 9.05 -9.50
CA VAL A 53 4.91 8.38 -9.79
C VAL A 53 4.83 6.92 -9.35
N THR A 54 4.82 6.01 -10.32
CA THR A 54 5.14 4.59 -10.08
C THR A 54 6.58 4.53 -9.58
N ARG A 55 6.84 3.87 -8.44
CA ARG A 55 8.22 3.59 -8.02
C ARG A 55 8.87 2.71 -9.08
N ALA A 56 9.62 3.31 -9.98
CA ALA A 56 10.52 2.60 -10.90
C ALA A 56 11.94 2.74 -10.36
N ASN A 57 12.73 1.67 -10.45
CA ASN A 57 14.18 1.83 -10.52
C ASN A 57 14.49 2.74 -11.72
N GLU A 58 15.62 3.45 -11.68
CA GLU A 58 16.03 4.39 -12.75
C GLU A 58 16.23 3.71 -14.11
N THR A 59 16.16 2.37 -14.16
CA THR A 59 16.10 1.57 -15.38
C THR A 59 14.87 0.63 -15.35
N ASP A 60 13.77 1.12 -15.94
CA ASP A 60 12.96 0.40 -16.94
C ASP A 60 11.60 -0.27 -16.57
N TYR A 61 10.78 -0.37 -17.64
CA TYR A 61 9.56 -1.14 -17.95
C TYR A 61 8.17 -0.71 -17.39
N ASN A 62 7.42 -0.03 -18.27
CA ASN A 62 5.96 0.22 -18.25
C ASN A 62 5.40 1.37 -17.38
N SER A 63 5.77 2.61 -17.70
CA SER A 63 5.04 3.80 -17.24
C SER A 63 3.75 4.02 -18.07
N ILE A 64 2.61 3.47 -17.63
CA ILE A 64 1.30 3.79 -18.21
C ILE A 64 0.43 4.55 -17.19
N GLY A 65 0.54 5.88 -17.24
CA GLY A 65 -0.50 6.81 -16.77
C GLY A 65 -0.50 7.17 -15.28
N LYS A 66 -1.13 8.30 -14.96
CA LYS A 66 -1.43 8.77 -13.60
C LYS A 66 -2.68 8.03 -13.11
N TRP A 67 -2.51 7.02 -12.26
CA TRP A 67 -3.63 6.32 -11.64
C TRP A 67 -3.81 6.77 -10.20
N ALA A 68 -5.05 7.16 -9.89
CA ALA A 68 -5.41 7.91 -8.70
C ALA A 68 -5.52 7.01 -7.46
N GLY A 69 -4.41 6.82 -6.76
CA GLY A 69 -4.49 6.75 -5.30
C GLY A 69 -4.58 8.17 -4.77
N GLN A 70 -5.74 8.60 -4.27
CA GLN A 70 -5.82 9.88 -3.58
C GLN A 70 -5.52 9.64 -2.11
N ASP A 71 -4.24 9.68 -1.73
CA ASP A 71 -3.87 9.57 -0.32
C ASP A 71 -4.68 10.57 0.51
N GLU A 72 -5.27 10.08 1.59
CA GLU A 72 -5.83 10.90 2.65
C GLU A 72 -5.01 10.69 3.91
N VAL A 73 -4.54 11.79 4.47
CA VAL A 73 -3.89 11.80 5.78
C VAL A 73 -4.97 12.06 6.81
N LYS A 74 -5.16 11.11 7.73
CA LYS A 74 -6.11 11.19 8.84
C LYS A 74 -5.45 11.59 10.15
N ALA A 75 -4.21 11.18 10.37
CA ALA A 75 -3.45 11.56 11.56
C ALA A 75 -1.95 11.52 11.30
N ILE A 76 -1.21 12.30 12.09
CA ILE A 76 0.25 12.32 12.11
C ILE A 76 0.68 12.24 13.57
N GLU A 77 1.42 11.19 13.92
CA GLU A 77 2.12 11.05 15.20
C GLU A 77 3.56 11.54 15.04
N VAL A 78 4.02 12.37 15.98
CA VAL A 78 5.37 12.93 15.99
C VAL A 78 6.05 12.60 17.31
N TYR A 79 7.18 11.92 17.23
CA TYR A 79 8.01 11.55 18.37
C TYR A 79 9.29 12.39 18.34
N VAL A 80 9.56 13.15 19.40
CA VAL A 80 10.74 14.01 19.52
C VAL A 80 11.61 13.49 20.66
N PHE A 81 12.88 13.21 20.35
CA PHE A 81 13.89 12.80 21.31
C PHE A 81 14.95 13.88 21.45
N ASN A 82 15.37 14.15 22.69
CA ASN A 82 16.45 15.08 22.98
C ASN A 82 17.84 14.43 22.83
N ALA A 83 18.90 15.22 22.96
CA ALA A 83 20.29 14.75 22.91
C ALA A 83 20.65 13.71 24.00
N ALA A 84 19.96 13.71 25.15
CA ALA A 84 20.12 12.69 26.19
C ALA A 84 19.45 11.35 25.82
N GLY A 85 18.67 11.32 24.74
CA GLY A 85 17.95 10.14 24.27
C GLY A 85 16.58 9.93 24.92
N ASP A 86 16.06 10.91 25.65
CA ASP A 86 14.72 10.87 26.22
C ASP A 86 13.68 11.34 25.22
N ARG A 87 12.53 10.67 25.17
CA ARG A 87 11.34 11.18 24.46
C ARG A 87 10.85 12.42 25.19
N GLU A 88 11.14 13.57 24.60
CA GLU A 88 10.81 14.88 25.15
C GLU A 88 9.39 15.28 24.82
N ALA A 89 8.91 14.94 23.62
CA ALA A 89 7.54 15.20 23.21
C ALA A 89 6.98 14.06 22.35
N PHE A 90 5.68 13.86 22.49
CA PHE A 90 4.86 13.02 21.62
C PHE A 90 3.58 13.77 21.32
N GLU A 91 3.32 14.07 20.05
CA GLU A 91 2.16 14.85 19.62
C GLU A 91 1.42 14.11 18.51
N THR A 92 0.09 14.10 18.59
CA THR A 92 -0.79 13.56 17.56
C THR A 92 -1.58 14.69 16.91
N PHE A 93 -1.43 14.85 15.59
CA PHE A 93 -2.15 15.83 14.79
C PHE A 93 -3.25 15.11 13.98
N PRO A 94 -4.52 15.14 14.43
CA PRO A 94 -5.64 14.60 13.66
C PRO A 94 -6.00 15.50 12.48
N ILE A 95 -6.95 15.04 11.64
CA ILE A 95 -7.53 15.85 10.55
C ILE A 95 -7.87 17.26 11.02
N GLY A 96 -7.53 18.24 10.19
CA GLY A 96 -7.78 19.65 10.48
C GLY A 96 -6.74 20.30 11.42
N LYS A 97 -5.77 19.54 11.93
CA LYS A 97 -4.63 20.07 12.71
C LYS A 97 -3.33 20.15 11.91
N PHE A 98 -3.40 19.91 10.61
CA PHE A 98 -2.32 20.11 9.66
C PHE A 98 -2.88 20.67 8.35
N GLN A 99 -2.02 21.33 7.58
CA GLN A 99 -2.30 21.78 6.23
C GLN A 99 -1.49 20.98 5.23
N VAL A 100 -2.13 20.64 4.12
CA VAL A 100 -1.49 20.07 2.94
C VAL A 100 -1.22 21.21 1.98
N LEU A 101 0.05 21.43 1.65
CA LEU A 101 0.47 22.44 0.70
C LEU A 101 0.50 21.86 -0.71
N THR A 102 0.32 22.74 -1.71
CA THR A 102 0.40 22.34 -3.12
C THR A 102 1.70 21.61 -3.42
N PRO A 103 1.67 20.60 -4.30
CA PRO A 103 2.87 19.86 -4.67
C PRO A 103 3.97 20.81 -5.16
N ALA A 104 5.18 20.61 -4.67
CA ALA A 104 6.34 21.31 -5.20
C ALA A 104 6.62 20.83 -6.65
N SER A 105 7.44 21.58 -7.40
CA SER A 105 7.80 21.24 -8.78
C SER A 105 8.47 19.87 -8.92
N ASP A 106 8.98 19.32 -7.81
CA ASP A 106 9.61 18.00 -7.68
C ASP A 106 8.61 16.85 -7.47
N GLN A 107 7.30 17.11 -7.55
CA GLN A 107 6.26 16.10 -7.31
C GLN A 107 6.33 15.53 -5.88
N THR A 108 6.59 16.38 -4.88
CA THR A 108 6.39 16.06 -3.47
C THR A 108 5.22 16.86 -2.90
N VAL A 109 4.41 16.23 -2.05
CA VAL A 109 3.37 16.93 -1.26
C VAL A 109 3.97 17.30 0.08
N MET A 110 3.83 18.57 0.46
CA MET A 110 4.31 19.07 1.75
C MET A 110 3.17 19.15 2.76
N ILE A 111 3.33 18.56 3.94
CA ILE A 111 2.36 18.64 5.03
C ILE A 111 2.99 19.37 6.22
N ARG A 112 2.25 20.31 6.80
CA ARG A 112 2.69 21.08 7.97
C ARG A 112 1.62 21.04 9.06
N PRO A 113 1.94 20.60 10.28
CA PRO A 113 1.07 20.81 11.43
C PRO A 113 0.77 22.31 11.65
N LEU A 114 -0.41 22.59 12.21
CA LEU A 114 -0.89 23.95 12.50
C LEU A 114 -0.57 24.41 13.94
N LYS A 115 0.08 23.54 14.73
CA LYS A 115 0.49 23.79 16.11
C LYS A 115 1.95 23.38 16.26
N GLY A 116 2.73 24.20 16.95
CA GLY A 116 4.12 23.91 17.27
C GLY A 116 4.23 22.91 18.43
N ILE A 117 5.38 22.25 18.51
CA ILE A 117 5.72 21.30 19.56
C ILE A 117 6.63 22.02 20.54
N LYS A 118 6.19 22.14 21.80
CA LYS A 118 6.95 22.80 22.86
C LYS A 118 8.10 21.89 23.30
N VAL A 119 9.33 22.39 23.24
CA VAL A 119 10.57 21.64 23.53
C VAL A 119 11.63 22.55 24.14
N THR A 120 12.69 21.96 24.67
CA THR A 120 13.91 22.63 25.11
C THR A 120 14.87 22.87 23.94
N PRO A 121 15.82 23.80 24.04
CA PRO A 121 16.84 24.05 23.00
C PRO A 121 17.78 22.85 22.80
N GLY A 122 18.48 22.86 21.67
CA GLY A 122 19.51 21.88 21.29
C GLY A 122 19.04 20.83 20.29
N GLU A 123 19.91 19.85 20.02
CA GLU A 123 19.68 18.83 19.00
C GLU A 123 18.48 17.93 19.34
N LYS A 124 17.61 17.74 18.36
CA LYS A 124 16.45 16.84 18.42
C LYS A 124 16.50 15.82 17.29
N LYS A 125 16.10 14.59 17.61
CA LYS A 125 15.77 13.54 16.65
C LYS A 125 14.26 13.40 16.56
N VAL A 126 13.74 13.36 15.35
CA VAL A 126 12.31 13.40 15.05
C VAL A 126 11.93 12.19 14.22
N TYR A 127 10.97 11.43 14.72
CA TYR A 127 10.32 10.33 14.02
C TYR A 127 8.86 10.67 13.81
N VAL A 128 8.30 10.23 12.69
CA VAL A 128 6.93 10.54 12.30
C VAL A 128 6.24 9.28 11.81
N VAL A 129 4.99 9.11 12.20
CA VAL A 129 4.10 8.08 11.65
C VAL A 129 2.88 8.78 11.09
N VAL A 130 2.64 8.64 9.78
CA VAL A 130 1.45 9.15 9.11
C VAL A 130 0.45 8.01 9.01
N ASN A 131 -0.82 8.29 9.29
CA ASN A 131 -1.90 7.30 9.35
C ASN A 131 -1.51 6.10 10.24
N PRO A 132 -1.19 6.34 11.53
CA PRO A 132 -0.91 5.27 12.47
C PRO A 132 -2.09 4.28 12.55
N THR A 133 -1.75 3.03 12.82
CA THR A 133 -2.66 1.90 12.97
C THR A 133 -2.56 1.36 14.40
N THR A 134 -3.52 0.56 14.82
CA THR A 134 -3.46 -0.10 16.13
C THR A 134 -2.17 -0.90 16.30
N GLU A 135 -1.73 -1.58 15.26
CA GLU A 135 -0.49 -2.34 15.22
C GLU A 135 0.74 -1.41 15.36
N SER A 136 0.80 -0.29 14.64
CA SER A 136 1.94 0.64 14.74
C SER A 136 2.00 1.36 16.10
N THR A 137 0.86 1.79 16.62
CA THR A 137 0.80 2.47 17.93
C THR A 137 1.24 1.50 19.03
N ASN A 138 0.77 0.26 19.01
CA ASN A 138 1.21 -0.77 19.97
C ASN A 138 2.70 -1.11 19.84
N HIS A 139 3.25 -1.08 18.63
CA HIS A 139 4.66 -1.32 18.36
C HIS A 139 5.58 -0.27 18.97
N LEU A 140 5.12 0.98 19.13
CA LEU A 140 5.95 2.10 19.58
C LEU A 140 5.65 2.62 20.99
N LYS A 141 4.44 2.40 21.52
CA LYS A 141 3.93 3.11 22.71
C LYS A 141 4.84 3.05 23.94
N ASN A 142 5.49 1.91 24.19
CA ASN A 142 6.27 1.67 25.40
C ASN A 142 7.73 2.16 25.31
N HIS A 143 8.17 2.66 24.15
CA HIS A 143 9.56 3.05 23.94
C HIS A 143 9.75 4.56 24.18
N ILE A 144 10.13 4.90 25.41
CA ILE A 144 10.35 6.30 25.84
C ILE A 144 11.82 6.75 25.75
N LYS A 145 12.75 5.82 25.53
CA LYS A 145 14.17 6.08 25.31
C LYS A 145 14.53 5.74 23.87
N ILE A 146 15.37 6.55 23.25
CA ILE A 146 15.76 6.36 21.85
C ILE A 146 16.51 5.05 21.61
N VAL A 147 17.23 4.56 22.63
CA VAL A 147 17.95 3.28 22.56
C VAL A 147 17.02 2.09 22.30
N ASP A 148 15.76 2.16 22.76
CA ASP A 148 14.74 1.14 22.51
C ASP A 148 13.83 1.52 21.35
N PHE A 149 13.50 2.82 21.23
CA PHE A 149 12.59 3.32 20.20
C PHE A 149 13.17 3.18 18.80
N GLN A 150 14.44 3.56 18.58
CA GLN A 150 15.04 3.54 17.25
C GLN A 150 15.13 2.10 16.70
N PRO A 151 15.60 1.09 17.46
CA PRO A 151 15.53 -0.30 17.01
C PRO A 151 14.10 -0.80 16.75
N ALA A 152 13.12 -0.42 17.57
CA ALA A 152 11.73 -0.76 17.31
C ALA A 152 11.23 -0.12 16.00
N TYR A 153 11.50 1.15 15.79
CA TYR A 153 11.10 1.90 14.59
C TYR A 153 11.76 1.33 13.31
N GLN A 154 12.98 0.83 13.42
CA GLN A 154 13.71 0.16 12.31
C GLN A 154 13.38 -1.33 12.19
N GLY A 155 12.74 -1.90 13.21
CA GLY A 155 12.47 -3.32 13.34
C GLY A 155 11.26 -3.78 12.55
N ILE A 156 10.94 -5.07 12.72
CA ILE A 156 9.82 -5.72 12.05
C ILE A 156 8.51 -5.35 12.75
N LEU A 157 7.57 -4.74 12.02
CA LEU A 157 6.16 -4.65 12.44
C LEU A 157 5.48 -5.98 12.11
N ASN A 158 5.06 -6.68 13.15
CA ASN A 158 4.35 -7.95 13.01
C ASN A 158 2.86 -7.69 12.74
N LEU A 159 2.33 -8.30 11.69
CA LEU A 159 0.93 -8.13 11.29
C LEU A 159 0.20 -9.47 11.26
N THR A 160 -1.11 -9.37 11.29
CA THR A 160 -2.01 -10.53 11.23
C THR A 160 -2.76 -10.54 9.92
N SER A 161 -3.07 -11.73 9.43
CA SER A 161 -3.89 -11.97 8.25
C SER A 161 -4.85 -13.13 8.53
N GLU A 162 -6.03 -13.06 7.94
CA GLU A 162 -7.07 -14.07 8.04
C GLU A 162 -7.81 -14.20 6.71
N GLY A 163 -8.21 -15.40 6.34
CA GLY A 163 -8.97 -15.62 5.11
C GLY A 163 -9.17 -17.11 4.86
N SER A 164 -10.40 -17.48 4.56
CA SER A 164 -10.78 -18.84 4.22
C SER A 164 -12.07 -18.84 3.41
N LYS A 165 -12.58 -20.02 3.07
CA LYS A 165 -13.92 -20.19 2.52
C LYS A 165 -15.02 -19.54 3.38
N THR A 166 -14.85 -19.54 4.71
CA THR A 166 -15.88 -19.08 5.68
C THR A 166 -15.52 -17.79 6.39
N ILE A 167 -14.31 -17.27 6.20
CA ILE A 167 -13.81 -16.06 6.85
C ILE A 167 -13.56 -15.00 5.79
N THR A 168 -14.19 -13.83 5.95
CA THR A 168 -13.94 -12.69 5.07
C THR A 168 -12.44 -12.34 5.11
N PRO A 169 -11.76 -12.33 3.96
CA PRO A 169 -10.31 -12.16 3.95
C PRO A 169 -9.91 -10.75 4.40
N LYS A 170 -8.94 -10.69 5.31
CA LYS A 170 -8.16 -9.50 5.66
C LYS A 170 -6.69 -9.85 5.57
N THR A 171 -6.02 -9.21 4.61
CA THR A 171 -4.60 -9.39 4.37
C THR A 171 -3.76 -8.63 5.40
N ALA A 172 -2.49 -8.99 5.52
CA ALA A 172 -1.53 -8.24 6.32
C ALA A 172 -1.42 -6.79 5.81
N ALA A 173 -1.48 -6.59 4.49
CA ALA A 173 -1.47 -5.25 3.89
C ALA A 173 -2.70 -4.42 4.28
N ASP A 174 -3.88 -5.04 4.45
CA ASP A 174 -5.10 -4.35 4.89
C ASP A 174 -4.97 -3.74 6.30
N LYS A 175 -3.99 -4.19 7.10
CA LYS A 175 -3.68 -3.61 8.42
C LYS A 175 -2.98 -2.26 8.35
N VAL A 176 -2.33 -1.96 7.22
CA VAL A 176 -1.50 -0.76 7.04
C VAL A 176 -1.93 0.09 5.85
N ALA A 177 -2.86 -0.39 5.04
CA ALA A 177 -3.37 0.31 3.87
C ALA A 177 -4.83 -0.08 3.61
N ARG A 178 -5.70 0.91 3.44
CA ARG A 178 -7.11 0.68 3.11
C ARG A 178 -7.66 1.78 2.21
N VAL A 179 -8.78 1.49 1.56
CA VAL A 179 -9.57 2.48 0.84
C VAL A 179 -10.77 2.88 1.68
N GLU A 180 -10.95 4.17 1.93
CA GLU A 180 -12.10 4.74 2.64
C GLU A 180 -12.64 5.93 1.84
N GLY A 181 -13.92 5.94 1.46
CA GLY A 181 -14.50 7.07 0.73
C GLY A 181 -13.79 7.43 -0.58
N ASN A 182 -13.23 6.46 -1.31
CA ASN A 182 -12.39 6.67 -2.51
C ASN A 182 -11.05 7.38 -2.22
N LYS A 183 -10.51 7.21 -1.01
CA LYS A 183 -9.21 7.72 -0.60
C LYS A 183 -8.36 6.60 -0.04
N ASP A 184 -7.06 6.73 -0.26
CA ASP A 184 -6.09 5.77 0.25
C ASP A 184 -5.60 6.23 1.62
N ILE A 185 -5.89 5.43 2.65
CA ILE A 185 -5.37 5.66 4.00
C ILE A 185 -4.28 4.64 4.22
N ILE A 186 -3.03 5.09 4.04
CA ILE A 186 -1.85 4.24 4.06
C ILE A 186 -0.91 4.73 5.15
N LEU A 187 -0.46 3.81 6.01
CA LEU A 187 0.60 4.00 6.98
C LEU A 187 1.88 4.47 6.26
N MET A 188 2.49 5.53 6.75
CA MET A 188 3.79 6.00 6.25
C MET A 188 4.76 6.26 7.39
N THR A 189 6.01 5.91 7.17
CA THR A 189 7.11 6.08 8.13
C THR A 189 8.25 6.84 7.48
N VAL A 190 9.13 7.41 8.31
CA VAL A 190 10.22 8.25 7.83
C VAL A 190 11.20 7.42 6.99
N LYS A 191 11.68 7.98 5.88
CA LYS A 191 12.76 7.38 5.09
C LYS A 191 14.06 7.39 5.90
N GLU A 192 14.36 8.54 6.48
CA GLU A 192 15.51 8.78 7.36
C GLU A 192 15.04 9.56 8.59
N VAL A 193 15.77 9.43 9.70
CA VAL A 193 15.48 10.17 10.92
C VAL A 193 15.58 11.69 10.66
N GLY A 194 14.58 12.45 11.09
CA GLY A 194 14.63 13.90 11.03
C GLY A 194 15.53 14.44 12.12
N THR A 195 16.33 15.46 11.82
CA THR A 195 17.13 16.18 12.82
C THR A 195 16.89 17.68 12.72
N VAL A 196 16.98 18.36 13.86
CA VAL A 196 16.95 19.82 13.94
C VAL A 196 17.69 20.27 15.20
N ASP A 197 18.50 21.31 15.07
CA ASP A 197 19.06 22.00 16.23
C ASP A 197 18.12 23.14 16.62
N VAL A 198 17.47 23.00 17.77
CA VAL A 198 16.39 23.89 18.20
C VAL A 198 16.97 25.09 18.95
N GLN A 199 16.74 26.28 18.41
CA GLN A 199 17.14 27.55 19.02
C GLN A 199 16.20 27.92 20.17
N ASP A 200 16.77 28.55 21.21
CA ASP A 200 16.01 29.03 22.37
C ASP A 200 15.16 30.26 22.05
N GLY A 201 14.10 30.48 22.85
CA GLY A 201 13.26 31.67 22.78
C GLY A 201 12.43 31.84 21.50
N VAL A 202 12.38 30.84 20.62
CA VAL A 202 11.59 30.90 19.39
C VAL A 202 10.12 30.64 19.73
N THR A 203 9.26 31.60 19.34
CA THR A 203 7.82 31.49 19.56
C THR A 203 7.18 30.44 18.64
N GLU A 204 6.03 29.90 19.05
CA GLU A 204 5.22 29.00 18.23
C GLU A 204 4.89 29.61 16.86
N SER A 205 4.47 30.88 16.84
CA SER A 205 4.17 31.60 15.60
C SER A 205 5.38 31.68 14.68
N THR A 206 6.57 31.94 15.23
CA THR A 206 7.81 32.01 14.44
C THR A 206 8.11 30.66 13.80
N THR A 207 8.08 29.55 14.55
CA THR A 207 8.39 28.22 13.97
C THR A 207 7.36 27.74 12.95
N LEU A 208 6.08 28.12 13.09
CA LEU A 208 5.03 27.77 12.14
C LEU A 208 5.11 28.57 10.83
N ASN A 209 5.55 29.82 10.89
CA ASN A 209 5.55 30.72 9.73
C ASN A 209 6.91 30.84 9.03
N SER A 210 8.02 30.48 9.68
CA SER A 210 9.39 30.48 9.10
C SER A 210 9.96 29.06 8.99
N ASN A 211 11.21 28.90 8.55
CA ASN A 211 11.92 27.62 8.60
C ASN A 211 12.74 27.42 9.90
N THR A 212 12.62 28.32 10.86
CA THR A 212 13.33 28.25 12.14
C THR A 212 12.75 27.13 13.02
N ASN A 213 13.63 26.36 13.68
CA ASN A 213 13.27 25.21 14.52
C ASN A 213 12.36 24.21 13.79
N ARG A 214 12.57 23.99 12.50
CA ARG A 214 11.75 23.10 11.68
C ARG A 214 12.53 21.87 11.23
N ALA A 215 12.13 20.70 11.70
CA ALA A 215 12.64 19.45 11.17
C ALA A 215 11.97 19.14 9.81
N LYS A 216 12.78 18.80 8.81
CA LYS A 216 12.30 18.32 7.52
C LYS A 216 12.37 16.81 7.49
N VAL A 217 11.27 16.17 7.14
CA VAL A 217 11.15 14.71 7.19
C VAL A 217 10.53 14.22 5.88
N GLU A 218 11.13 13.20 5.28
CA GLU A 218 10.56 12.50 4.11
C GLU A 218 9.90 11.21 4.61
N VAL A 219 8.66 10.94 4.20
CA VAL A 219 7.94 9.71 4.56
C VAL A 219 7.65 8.82 3.35
N LYS A 220 7.57 7.52 3.59
CA LYS A 220 7.32 6.49 2.59
C LYS A 220 6.14 5.61 3.01
N ARG A 221 5.28 5.28 2.04
CA ARG A 221 4.16 4.34 2.20
C ARG A 221 4.66 2.95 2.61
N ALA A 222 3.94 2.30 3.51
CA ALA A 222 4.24 0.95 4.03
C ALA A 222 3.84 -0.20 3.07
N ALA A 223 2.89 0.05 2.17
CA ALA A 223 2.36 -0.95 1.23
C ALA A 223 2.52 -0.52 -0.23
N ALA A 224 2.63 -1.51 -1.10
CA ALA A 224 2.48 -1.36 -2.54
C ALA A 224 1.02 -1.63 -2.95
N ARG A 225 0.68 -1.28 -4.20
CA ARG A 225 -0.63 -1.52 -4.79
C ARG A 225 -0.50 -2.28 -6.11
N VAL A 226 -1.33 -3.29 -6.28
CA VAL A 226 -1.43 -4.12 -7.48
C VAL A 226 -2.72 -3.77 -8.20
N MET A 227 -2.60 -3.40 -9.48
CA MET A 227 -3.73 -3.05 -10.34
C MET A 227 -3.67 -3.89 -11.62
N ILE A 228 -4.83 -4.37 -12.08
CA ILE A 228 -4.92 -5.28 -13.23
C ILE A 228 -5.99 -4.79 -14.16
N THR A 229 -5.71 -4.82 -15.47
CA THR A 229 -6.67 -4.44 -16.51
C THR A 229 -6.51 -5.36 -17.72
N THR A 230 -7.59 -5.55 -18.49
CA THR A 230 -7.52 -6.17 -19.83
C THR A 230 -7.52 -5.10 -20.91
N ALA A 231 -6.89 -5.39 -22.06
CA ALA A 231 -6.82 -4.45 -23.19
C ALA A 231 -8.18 -4.21 -23.86
N THR A 232 -8.98 -5.27 -24.02
CA THR A 232 -10.32 -5.26 -24.62
C THR A 232 -11.26 -6.15 -23.79
N ASN A 233 -12.51 -6.30 -24.24
CA ASN A 233 -13.52 -7.18 -23.63
C ASN A 233 -12.98 -8.59 -23.27
N ILE A 234 -13.58 -9.15 -22.23
CA ILE A 234 -13.10 -10.27 -21.41
C ILE A 234 -13.18 -11.65 -22.10
N SER A 235 -13.45 -11.71 -23.40
CA SER A 235 -13.48 -12.97 -24.15
C SER A 235 -12.36 -13.01 -25.19
N LEU A 236 -11.46 -13.99 -25.04
CA LEU A 236 -10.29 -14.15 -25.88
C LEU A 236 -10.32 -15.53 -26.53
N GLU A 237 -10.15 -15.59 -27.85
CA GLU A 237 -9.91 -16.85 -28.56
C GLU A 237 -8.47 -17.29 -28.33
N ILE A 238 -8.30 -18.55 -27.91
CA ILE A 238 -7.01 -19.19 -27.83
C ILE A 238 -6.82 -19.99 -29.10
N LYS A 239 -5.72 -19.72 -29.80
CA LYS A 239 -5.39 -20.36 -31.06
C LYS A 239 -4.11 -21.16 -30.94
N GLY A 240 -3.98 -22.18 -31.76
CA GLY A 240 -2.80 -23.01 -31.83
C GLY A 240 -2.98 -24.14 -32.84
N ASP A 241 -2.31 -25.25 -32.57
CA ASP A 241 -2.29 -26.42 -33.45
C ASP A 241 -3.50 -27.33 -33.21
N ASN A 242 -4.11 -27.78 -34.31
CA ASN A 242 -5.22 -28.72 -34.26
C ASN A 242 -4.69 -30.14 -34.15
N GLY A 243 -4.62 -30.66 -32.93
CA GLY A 243 -4.18 -32.02 -32.63
C GLY A 243 -5.05 -33.15 -33.23
N LEU A 244 -6.15 -32.83 -33.95
CA LEU A 244 -6.93 -33.81 -34.71
C LEU A 244 -6.46 -33.99 -36.16
N THR A 245 -5.54 -33.16 -36.62
CA THR A 245 -5.01 -33.21 -37.99
C THR A 245 -3.51 -33.53 -37.97
N GLN A 246 -2.99 -34.05 -39.08
CA GLN A 246 -1.55 -34.29 -39.23
C GLN A 246 -0.78 -33.04 -39.68
N THR A 247 -1.49 -31.96 -40.01
CA THR A 247 -0.90 -30.70 -40.48
C THR A 247 -0.75 -29.78 -39.29
N VAL A 248 0.48 -29.40 -38.97
CA VAL A 248 0.75 -28.41 -37.92
C VAL A 248 0.26 -27.04 -38.39
N GLU A 249 -0.63 -26.43 -37.63
CA GLU A 249 -1.13 -25.06 -37.85
C GLU A 249 -0.98 -24.21 -36.58
N ASP A 250 -1.09 -22.88 -36.70
CA ASP A 250 -0.94 -21.95 -35.57
C ASP A 250 -2.18 -21.07 -35.32
N ASN A 251 -3.23 -21.25 -36.11
CA ASN A 251 -4.39 -20.36 -36.14
C ASN A 251 -5.73 -21.08 -35.92
N TYR A 252 -5.71 -22.38 -35.57
CA TYR A 252 -6.93 -23.11 -35.21
C TYR A 252 -7.44 -22.65 -33.86
N VAL A 253 -8.74 -22.37 -33.75
CA VAL A 253 -9.35 -21.95 -32.47
C VAL A 253 -9.48 -23.16 -31.55
N LEU A 254 -8.66 -23.21 -30.50
CA LEU A 254 -8.67 -24.26 -29.48
C LEU A 254 -9.80 -24.07 -28.47
N GLY A 255 -10.23 -22.83 -28.27
CA GLY A 255 -11.30 -22.50 -27.33
C GLY A 255 -11.32 -21.03 -26.98
N LYS A 256 -12.16 -20.68 -26.00
CA LYS A 256 -12.38 -19.31 -25.53
C LYS A 256 -12.13 -19.19 -24.04
N ILE A 257 -11.37 -18.16 -23.65
CA ILE A 257 -11.27 -17.71 -22.26
C ILE A 257 -12.37 -16.69 -22.00
N SER A 258 -13.01 -16.78 -20.84
CA SER A 258 -14.04 -15.85 -20.35
C SER A 258 -14.02 -15.74 -18.81
N ASP A 259 -14.81 -14.83 -18.24
CA ASP A 259 -14.95 -14.63 -16.79
C ASP A 259 -13.60 -14.52 -16.05
N ILE A 260 -12.75 -13.62 -16.55
CA ILE A 260 -11.41 -13.40 -16.00
C ILE A 260 -11.52 -12.67 -14.65
N LYS A 261 -10.96 -13.30 -13.62
CA LYS A 261 -10.78 -12.78 -12.27
C LYS A 261 -9.30 -12.76 -11.90
N TYR A 262 -8.98 -12.04 -10.83
CA TYR A 262 -7.66 -12.10 -10.23
C TYR A 262 -7.72 -12.11 -8.71
N VAL A 263 -6.65 -12.59 -8.10
CA VAL A 263 -6.31 -12.39 -6.69
C VAL A 263 -4.81 -12.13 -6.58
N VAL A 264 -4.40 -11.57 -5.45
CA VAL A 264 -2.99 -11.29 -5.14
C VAL A 264 -2.57 -12.14 -3.95
N GLY A 265 -1.38 -12.70 -4.02
CA GLY A 265 -0.84 -13.54 -2.95
C GLY A 265 0.67 -13.40 -2.82
N GLN A 266 1.19 -13.94 -1.72
CA GLN A 266 2.61 -14.07 -1.45
C GLN A 266 3.35 -12.72 -1.27
N GLY A 267 2.61 -11.67 -0.89
CA GLY A 267 3.22 -10.55 -0.17
C GLY A 267 3.74 -11.03 1.17
N GLU A 268 4.73 -10.37 1.76
CA GLU A 268 5.14 -10.74 3.12
C GLU A 268 4.02 -10.55 4.15
N LYS A 269 4.05 -11.31 5.25
CA LYS A 269 3.13 -11.12 6.38
C LYS A 269 3.53 -9.95 7.26
N ASN A 270 4.81 -9.59 7.25
CA ASN A 270 5.39 -8.56 8.08
C ASN A 270 6.19 -7.60 7.19
N LEU A 271 6.53 -6.44 7.72
CA LEU A 271 7.42 -5.49 7.07
C LEU A 271 8.40 -4.92 8.09
N TYR A 272 9.53 -4.40 7.63
CA TYR A 272 10.26 -3.43 8.44
C TYR A 272 9.44 -2.15 8.56
N PHE A 273 9.21 -1.68 9.79
CA PHE A 273 8.38 -0.51 10.05
C PHE A 273 8.93 0.73 9.37
N GLN A 274 10.25 0.91 9.40
CA GLN A 274 11.00 1.78 8.49
C GLN A 274 11.59 0.96 7.35
N GLN A 275 11.33 1.35 6.10
CA GLN A 275 11.95 0.71 4.94
C GLN A 275 13.48 0.84 5.04
N LYS A 276 14.19 -0.29 4.95
CA LYS A 276 15.64 -0.30 4.92
C LYS A 276 16.17 0.37 3.64
N ALA A 277 17.33 1.04 3.76
CA ALA A 277 17.98 1.70 2.64
C ALA A 277 18.36 0.75 1.49
N ASP A 278 18.68 -0.52 1.82
CA ASP A 278 18.99 -1.59 0.88
C ASP A 278 17.73 -2.33 0.35
N PHE A 279 16.54 -1.84 0.69
CA PHE A 279 15.24 -2.40 0.30
C PHE A 279 14.99 -3.86 0.72
N LYS A 280 15.83 -4.45 1.57
CA LYS A 280 15.61 -5.80 2.08
C LYS A 280 14.32 -5.86 2.89
N SER A 281 13.41 -6.74 2.51
CA SER A 281 12.22 -7.08 3.28
C SER A 281 12.53 -8.17 4.33
N PRO A 282 11.67 -8.40 5.34
CA PRO A 282 11.97 -9.35 6.42
C PRO A 282 12.29 -10.79 5.97
N ALA A 283 11.74 -11.26 4.86
CA ALA A 283 11.99 -12.59 4.30
C ALA A 283 13.05 -12.60 3.19
N TYR A 284 13.86 -11.54 3.03
CA TYR A 284 14.81 -11.38 1.92
C TYR A 284 15.73 -12.59 1.68
N ASP A 285 16.24 -13.21 2.74
CA ASP A 285 17.15 -14.37 2.65
C ASP A 285 16.43 -15.74 2.67
N VAL A 286 15.09 -15.76 2.61
CA VAL A 286 14.30 -17.01 2.67
C VAL A 286 14.25 -17.70 1.30
N LEU A 287 14.89 -18.88 1.23
CA LEU A 287 14.98 -19.74 0.04
C LEU A 287 14.33 -21.11 0.26
N SER A 288 13.28 -21.19 1.07
CA SER A 288 12.65 -22.46 1.41
C SER A 288 11.81 -23.03 0.27
N THR A 289 11.93 -24.34 0.05
CA THR A 289 11.01 -25.12 -0.79
C THR A 289 9.83 -25.68 0.01
N GLN A 290 9.85 -25.56 1.34
CA GLN A 290 8.82 -26.12 2.21
C GLN A 290 7.63 -25.15 2.34
N SER A 291 6.43 -25.65 2.06
CA SER A 291 5.21 -24.85 2.07
C SER A 291 4.89 -24.25 3.45
N SER A 292 5.15 -24.97 4.54
CA SER A 292 4.91 -24.50 5.91
C SER A 292 5.80 -23.32 6.31
N GLU A 293 7.07 -23.34 5.89
CA GLU A 293 8.01 -22.24 6.15
C GLU A 293 7.61 -21.00 5.35
N ASN A 294 7.27 -21.16 4.07
CA ASN A 294 6.79 -20.06 3.23
C ASN A 294 5.45 -19.51 3.75
N ALA A 295 4.54 -20.36 4.23
CA ALA A 295 3.27 -19.95 4.85
C ALA A 295 3.47 -19.15 6.15
N ALA A 296 4.60 -19.27 6.82
CA ALA A 296 4.94 -18.44 7.98
C ALA A 296 5.46 -17.05 7.59
N LYS A 297 5.99 -16.88 6.38
CA LYS A 297 6.62 -15.64 5.90
C LYS A 297 5.71 -14.81 5.01
N TYR A 298 4.91 -15.47 4.17
CA TYR A 298 4.09 -14.83 3.15
C TYR A 298 2.59 -14.97 3.43
N ASP A 299 1.84 -13.96 3.04
CA ASP A 299 0.40 -13.87 3.18
C ASP A 299 -0.30 -14.48 1.95
N TYR A 300 -1.18 -15.45 2.21
CA TYR A 300 -2.00 -16.11 1.22
C TYR A 300 -3.50 -15.86 1.45
N SER A 301 -3.88 -15.08 2.46
CA SER A 301 -5.27 -14.77 2.76
C SER A 301 -5.96 -14.03 1.61
N GLY A 302 -5.21 -13.23 0.85
CA GLY A 302 -5.68 -12.55 -0.37
C GLY A 302 -6.21 -13.49 -1.45
N LEU A 303 -5.82 -14.77 -1.46
CA LEU A 303 -6.32 -15.76 -2.42
C LEU A 303 -7.82 -16.05 -2.27
N TRP A 304 -8.40 -15.73 -1.11
CA TRP A 304 -9.82 -15.89 -0.79
C TRP A 304 -10.67 -14.66 -1.12
N LYS A 305 -10.08 -13.55 -1.58
CA LYS A 305 -10.85 -12.37 -2.01
C LYS A 305 -11.74 -12.73 -3.20
N GLY A 306 -13.03 -12.40 -3.09
CA GLY A 306 -14.03 -12.74 -4.11
C GLY A 306 -14.29 -14.24 -4.27
N TYR A 307 -14.09 -15.03 -3.21
CA TYR A 307 -14.42 -16.46 -3.21
C TYR A 307 -15.93 -16.68 -3.48
N THR A 308 -16.23 -17.71 -4.27
CA THR A 308 -17.58 -18.19 -4.55
C THR A 308 -17.58 -19.70 -4.68
N ASP A 309 -18.65 -20.34 -4.20
CA ASP A 309 -18.91 -21.77 -4.37
C ASP A 309 -19.29 -22.15 -5.81
N THR A 310 -19.72 -21.18 -6.61
CA THR A 310 -20.15 -21.36 -8.00
C THR A 310 -19.36 -20.45 -8.94
N GLY A 311 -18.85 -20.99 -10.03
CA GLY A 311 -18.12 -20.23 -11.06
C GLY A 311 -16.67 -19.90 -10.68
N ILE A 312 -16.11 -18.85 -11.29
CA ILE A 312 -14.70 -18.47 -11.09
C ILE A 312 -14.56 -17.53 -9.90
N SER A 313 -13.80 -17.96 -8.89
CA SER A 313 -13.47 -17.14 -7.71
C SER A 313 -12.46 -16.04 -8.03
N GLY A 314 -12.64 -14.86 -7.44
CA GLY A 314 -11.69 -13.76 -7.48
C GLY A 314 -12.34 -12.40 -7.72
N ILE A 315 -11.51 -11.36 -7.78
CA ILE A 315 -11.92 -9.99 -8.07
C ILE A 315 -12.06 -9.83 -9.59
N PRO A 316 -13.14 -9.22 -10.11
CA PRO A 316 -13.28 -8.95 -11.54
C PRO A 316 -12.12 -8.13 -12.11
N VAL A 317 -11.61 -8.49 -13.29
CA VAL A 317 -10.61 -7.66 -13.99
C VAL A 317 -11.33 -6.60 -14.84
N PRO A 318 -11.09 -5.30 -14.63
CA PRO A 318 -11.65 -4.23 -15.46
C PRO A 318 -11.03 -4.18 -16.88
N SER A 319 -11.84 -3.88 -17.89
CA SER A 319 -11.33 -3.51 -19.24
C SER A 319 -10.85 -2.05 -19.26
N LYS A 320 -9.80 -1.78 -20.02
CA LYS A 320 -9.32 -0.41 -20.30
C LYS A 320 -10.28 0.41 -21.18
N ASP A 321 -11.22 -0.24 -21.88
CA ASP A 321 -12.10 0.42 -22.86
C ASP A 321 -12.89 1.58 -22.25
N LEU A 322 -13.34 1.47 -21.00
CA LEU A 322 -14.07 2.54 -20.30
C LEU A 322 -13.16 3.68 -19.81
N TYR A 323 -11.88 3.40 -19.57
CA TYR A 323 -10.93 4.38 -19.06
C TYR A 323 -10.42 5.32 -20.15
N ASN A 324 -10.18 4.78 -21.35
CA ASN A 324 -9.58 5.52 -22.45
C ASN A 324 -10.56 6.48 -23.16
N GLN A 325 -11.87 6.30 -23.00
CA GLN A 325 -12.87 7.09 -23.71
C GLN A 325 -13.08 8.50 -23.09
N THR A 326 -12.76 8.70 -21.82
CA THR A 326 -12.80 10.05 -21.18
C THR A 326 -12.06 10.02 -19.82
N PRO A 327 -10.73 10.25 -19.78
CA PRO A 327 -9.91 10.08 -18.57
C PRO A 327 -10.41 10.83 -17.33
N GLU A 328 -11.01 12.02 -17.51
CA GLU A 328 -11.50 12.86 -16.40
C GLU A 328 -12.85 12.40 -15.82
N THR A 329 -13.68 11.67 -16.58
CA THR A 329 -15.01 11.21 -16.15
C THR A 329 -15.14 9.69 -16.09
N ALA A 330 -14.15 8.95 -16.58
CA ALA A 330 -14.14 7.49 -16.60
C ALA A 330 -14.48 6.92 -15.23
N LEU A 331 -13.79 7.37 -14.17
CA LEU A 331 -14.04 6.92 -12.80
C LEU A 331 -15.48 7.15 -12.35
N ASN A 332 -16.15 8.21 -12.80
CA ASN A 332 -17.53 8.53 -12.42
C ASN A 332 -18.56 7.62 -13.13
N ASN A 333 -18.25 7.16 -14.34
CA ASN A 333 -19.12 6.29 -15.17
C ASN A 333 -18.98 4.80 -14.86
N ILE A 334 -18.06 4.44 -13.96
CA ILE A 334 -17.76 3.08 -13.54
C ILE A 334 -18.71 2.67 -12.40
N SER A 335 -19.29 1.47 -12.47
CA SER A 335 -20.14 0.92 -11.39
C SER A 335 -19.35 0.82 -10.08
N ASN A 336 -20.02 0.84 -8.92
CA ASN A 336 -19.30 0.78 -7.63
C ASN A 336 -18.39 -0.46 -7.50
N ASN A 337 -18.83 -1.62 -8.01
CA ASN A 337 -18.02 -2.84 -8.00
C ASN A 337 -16.78 -2.71 -8.91
N LEU A 338 -16.93 -2.07 -10.09
CA LEU A 338 -15.82 -1.82 -10.99
C LEU A 338 -14.89 -0.73 -10.45
N LYS A 339 -15.40 0.26 -9.69
CA LYS A 339 -14.59 1.24 -8.95
C LYS A 339 -13.71 0.50 -7.95
N THR A 340 -14.30 -0.33 -7.10
CA THR A 340 -13.55 -1.16 -6.14
C THR A 340 -12.48 -2.01 -6.82
N ALA A 341 -12.78 -2.65 -7.95
CA ALA A 341 -11.80 -3.42 -8.71
C ALA A 341 -10.68 -2.55 -9.32
N LEU A 342 -10.96 -1.30 -9.69
CA LEU A 342 -9.96 -0.36 -10.20
C LEU A 342 -9.06 0.21 -9.12
N TRP A 343 -9.47 0.23 -7.85
CA TRP A 343 -8.59 0.59 -6.74
C TRP A 343 -7.47 -0.44 -6.55
N GLY A 344 -7.65 -1.66 -7.07
CA GLY A 344 -6.66 -2.72 -6.96
C GLY A 344 -6.53 -3.25 -5.54
N GLU A 345 -5.46 -3.98 -5.30
CA GLU A 345 -5.20 -4.67 -4.04
C GLU A 345 -3.90 -4.18 -3.41
N PHE A 346 -3.90 -3.96 -2.10
CA PHE A 346 -2.66 -3.65 -1.38
C PHE A 346 -1.87 -4.92 -1.10
N ILE A 347 -0.54 -4.79 -1.12
CA ILE A 347 0.39 -5.88 -0.80
C ILE A 347 1.60 -5.33 -0.05
N LEU A 348 2.14 -6.11 0.88
CA LEU A 348 3.40 -5.77 1.56
C LEU A 348 4.61 -6.05 0.65
N PRO A 349 5.71 -5.32 0.82
CA PRO A 349 6.92 -5.53 0.03
C PRO A 349 7.47 -6.95 0.17
N THR A 350 7.90 -7.52 -0.95
CA THR A 350 8.61 -8.80 -1.01
C THR A 350 9.81 -8.61 -1.93
N THR A 351 11.03 -8.61 -1.36
CA THR A 351 12.26 -8.40 -2.12
C THR A 351 13.24 -9.53 -1.86
N HIS A 352 14.04 -9.85 -2.87
CA HIS A 352 15.13 -10.80 -2.83
C HIS A 352 16.29 -10.26 -3.68
N GLU A 353 17.46 -10.88 -3.56
CA GLU A 353 18.60 -10.53 -4.40
C GLU A 353 18.29 -10.73 -5.88
N GLU A 354 18.46 -9.65 -6.64
CA GLU A 354 18.29 -9.61 -8.10
C GLU A 354 19.47 -10.31 -8.78
N GLY A 355 19.21 -10.88 -9.97
CA GLY A 355 20.24 -11.50 -10.79
C GLY A 355 19.74 -11.69 -12.21
N LEU A 356 20.67 -11.74 -13.17
CA LEU A 356 20.35 -11.84 -14.60
C LEU A 356 19.86 -13.23 -15.02
N ASP A 357 20.03 -14.23 -14.16
CA ASP A 357 19.64 -15.62 -14.40
C ASP A 357 19.22 -16.33 -13.11
N GLN A 358 18.75 -17.57 -13.25
CA GLN A 358 18.25 -18.39 -12.14
C GLN A 358 19.32 -18.70 -11.07
N ALA A 359 20.60 -18.79 -11.45
CA ALA A 359 21.69 -19.11 -10.53
C ALA A 359 22.04 -17.91 -9.63
N ASN A 360 21.94 -16.71 -10.20
CA ASN A 360 22.34 -15.46 -9.55
C ASN A 360 21.16 -14.76 -8.85
N THR A 361 19.92 -14.94 -9.28
CA THR A 361 18.76 -14.39 -8.58
C THR A 361 18.33 -15.27 -7.40
N LYS A 362 17.77 -14.66 -6.36
CA LYS A 362 17.10 -15.33 -5.23
C LYS A 362 15.58 -15.29 -5.29
N TYR A 363 14.99 -14.67 -6.33
CA TYR A 363 13.57 -14.77 -6.60
C TYR A 363 13.18 -16.20 -7.07
N ARG A 364 12.14 -16.76 -6.48
CA ARG A 364 11.58 -18.09 -6.71
C ARG A 364 10.05 -18.02 -6.71
N LYS A 365 9.39 -18.94 -7.42
CA LYS A 365 7.91 -18.99 -7.46
C LYS A 365 7.27 -19.08 -6.07
N GLY A 366 7.94 -19.67 -5.08
CA GLY A 366 7.44 -19.82 -3.71
C GLY A 366 7.81 -18.69 -2.73
N ASN A 367 8.58 -17.68 -3.18
CA ASN A 367 8.94 -16.53 -2.35
C ASN A 367 8.60 -15.17 -2.99
N THR A 368 8.13 -15.12 -4.23
CA THR A 368 7.85 -13.88 -4.96
C THR A 368 6.36 -13.56 -4.96
N ALA A 369 5.97 -12.33 -4.62
CA ALA A 369 4.58 -11.87 -4.74
C ALA A 369 4.03 -12.12 -6.15
N TYR A 370 2.77 -12.57 -6.24
CA TYR A 370 2.16 -12.87 -7.53
C TYR A 370 0.71 -12.43 -7.62
N VAL A 371 0.30 -12.22 -8.88
CA VAL A 371 -1.11 -12.22 -9.28
C VAL A 371 -1.46 -13.61 -9.76
N LEU A 372 -2.54 -14.18 -9.23
CA LEU A 372 -3.17 -15.37 -9.81
C LEU A 372 -4.40 -14.93 -10.61
N VAL A 373 -4.29 -15.03 -11.93
CA VAL A 373 -5.41 -14.85 -12.84
C VAL A 373 -6.17 -16.16 -12.94
N ARG A 374 -7.49 -16.11 -12.75
CA ARG A 374 -8.40 -17.26 -12.88
C ARG A 374 -9.41 -16.95 -13.97
N ALA A 375 -9.76 -17.93 -14.79
CA ALA A 375 -10.71 -17.73 -15.86
C ALA A 375 -11.40 -19.04 -16.23
N LYS A 376 -12.53 -18.94 -16.92
CA LYS A 376 -13.23 -20.07 -17.52
C LYS A 376 -12.69 -20.31 -18.93
N PHE A 377 -12.11 -21.49 -19.17
CA PHE A 377 -11.78 -21.96 -20.50
C PHE A 377 -12.92 -22.82 -21.05
N THR A 378 -13.37 -22.53 -22.27
CA THR A 378 -14.37 -23.32 -23.01
C THR A 378 -13.70 -23.87 -24.27
N PRO A 379 -13.31 -25.16 -24.29
CA PRO A 379 -12.73 -25.80 -25.46
C PRO A 379 -13.64 -25.72 -26.69
N GLN A 380 -13.04 -25.55 -27.87
CA GLN A 380 -13.75 -25.57 -29.15
C GLN A 380 -14.17 -27.00 -29.52
N VAL A 381 -13.34 -27.98 -29.18
CA VAL A 381 -13.58 -29.40 -29.47
C VAL A 381 -13.40 -30.24 -28.21
N VAL A 382 -14.25 -31.24 -28.07
CA VAL A 382 -14.14 -32.29 -27.03
C VAL A 382 -14.02 -33.65 -27.69
N VAL A 383 -13.07 -34.43 -27.21
CA VAL A 383 -12.95 -35.86 -27.53
C VAL A 383 -13.48 -36.66 -26.35
N LYS A 384 -14.51 -37.49 -26.55
CA LYS A 384 -15.02 -38.39 -25.51
C LYS A 384 -14.15 -39.64 -25.40
N GLU A 385 -14.37 -40.43 -24.34
CA GLU A 385 -13.61 -41.67 -24.07
C GLU A 385 -13.68 -42.69 -25.23
N ASP A 386 -14.80 -42.72 -25.96
CA ASP A 386 -15.01 -43.57 -27.14
C ASP A 386 -14.33 -43.05 -28.42
N GLY A 387 -13.60 -41.92 -28.32
CA GLY A 387 -12.93 -41.27 -29.45
C GLY A 387 -13.84 -40.39 -30.29
N THR A 388 -15.13 -40.24 -29.95
CA THR A 388 -16.03 -39.34 -30.68
C THR A 388 -15.68 -37.88 -30.42
N THR A 389 -15.63 -37.08 -31.48
CA THR A 389 -15.33 -35.65 -31.45
C THR A 389 -16.62 -34.84 -31.52
N TYR A 390 -16.70 -33.78 -30.73
CA TYR A 390 -17.79 -32.80 -30.76
C TYR A 390 -17.21 -31.41 -30.92
N GLU A 391 -17.53 -30.75 -32.03
CA GLU A 391 -17.24 -29.33 -32.23
C GLU A 391 -18.30 -28.45 -31.57
N ASN A 392 -17.88 -27.28 -31.07
CA ASN A 392 -18.74 -26.31 -30.38
C ASN A 392 -19.56 -26.97 -29.24
N TYR A 393 -18.98 -27.97 -28.59
CA TYR A 393 -19.65 -28.73 -27.56
C TYR A 393 -20.12 -27.80 -26.44
N THR A 394 -21.43 -27.81 -26.17
CA THR A 394 -21.97 -27.09 -25.01
C THR A 394 -21.64 -27.88 -23.77
N PHE A 395 -20.62 -27.44 -23.04
CA PHE A 395 -20.26 -28.04 -21.77
C PHE A 395 -21.44 -27.93 -20.79
N PRO A 396 -21.88 -29.04 -20.19
CA PRO A 396 -22.78 -28.97 -19.05
C PRO A 396 -22.14 -28.12 -17.95
N ALA A 397 -22.97 -27.42 -17.17
CA ALA A 397 -22.49 -26.76 -15.97
C ALA A 397 -21.75 -27.77 -15.08
N ASP A 398 -20.64 -27.33 -14.46
CA ASP A 398 -19.89 -28.09 -13.45
C ASP A 398 -19.29 -29.42 -13.94
N LYS A 399 -18.89 -29.48 -15.22
CA LYS A 399 -18.13 -30.61 -15.77
C LYS A 399 -16.68 -30.24 -16.04
N ASP A 400 -15.79 -31.09 -15.55
CA ASP A 400 -14.37 -31.04 -15.85
C ASP A 400 -14.09 -31.53 -17.26
N PHE A 401 -12.99 -31.05 -17.83
CA PHE A 401 -12.37 -31.62 -19.01
C PHE A 401 -10.90 -31.88 -18.70
N PHE A 402 -10.30 -32.81 -19.45
CA PHE A 402 -8.93 -33.24 -19.25
C PHE A 402 -8.14 -33.01 -20.54
N PHE A 403 -6.94 -32.45 -20.42
CA PHE A 403 -5.97 -32.45 -21.51
C PHE A 403 -5.35 -33.84 -21.58
N ARG A 404 -5.37 -34.45 -22.76
CA ARG A 404 -4.78 -35.76 -23.02
C ARG A 404 -3.47 -35.63 -23.76
#